data_AF-A0A1V5JVW2-F1
#
_entry.id   AF-A0A1V5JVW2-F1
#
_cell.length_a   1.000
_cell.length_b   1.000
_cell.length_c   1.000
_cell.angle_alpha   90.00
_cell.angle_beta   90.00
_cell.angle_gamma   90.00
#
_symmetry.space_group_name_H-M   'P 1'
#
loop_
_entity.id
_entity.type
_entity.pdbx_description
1 polymer ?
#
loop_
_entity_poly.entity_id
_entity_poly.type
_entity_poly.pdbx_seq_one_letter_code
_entity_poly.pdbx_strand_id
1 'polypeptide(L)'
;MDRTVLIGSALGGLVFLTACAGSGPPVFDRECQEDCMQLRDINAVLNDHAPDLMALPGVVGVYVGLVADDDERICLRVMVVEASAELRALIPPTLEGYPVLIEVTGMIRPLSD
;
A
#
# COMPACT_ATOMS: atom_id res chain seq x y z
N MET A 1 -15.35 32.34 17.33
CA MET A 1 -15.94 33.03 18.50
C MET A 1 -15.64 32.16 19.72
N ASP A 2 -14.51 32.42 20.40
CA ASP A 2 -14.47 33.08 21.74
C ASP A 2 -15.19 32.23 22.81
N ARG A 3 -14.57 31.60 23.82
CA ARG A 3 -13.69 32.12 24.91
C ARG A 3 -13.23 30.94 25.79
N THR A 4 -11.93 30.83 26.11
CA THR A 4 -11.30 31.29 27.38
C THR A 4 -11.71 30.50 28.63
N VAL A 5 -10.80 29.65 29.12
CA VAL A 5 -10.69 29.36 30.57
C VAL A 5 -9.23 29.59 30.97
N LEU A 6 -9.06 30.68 31.72
CA LEU A 6 -7.86 31.12 32.43
C LEU A 6 -7.92 30.57 33.85
N ILE A 7 -6.96 29.72 34.25
CA ILE A 7 -6.48 29.60 35.63
C ILE A 7 -5.12 28.86 35.57
N GLY A 8 -3.98 29.33 36.06
CA GLY A 8 -3.60 30.55 36.76
C GLY A 8 -2.15 30.40 37.27
N SER A 9 -1.50 31.54 37.58
CA SER A 9 -0.33 31.73 38.48
C SER A 9 1.00 31.03 38.11
N ALA A 10 2.19 31.61 38.26
CA ALA A 10 2.67 32.87 38.83
C ALA A 10 4.10 33.11 38.29
N LEU A 11 4.57 34.36 38.44
CA LEU A 11 5.88 34.86 38.04
C LEU A 11 7.07 33.96 38.44
N GLY A 12 7.97 33.72 37.49
CA GLY A 12 9.29 33.16 37.81
C GLY A 12 10.11 32.76 36.58
N GLY A 13 10.75 33.75 35.94
CA GLY A 13 12.11 33.61 35.42
C GLY A 13 12.39 32.68 34.23
N LEU A 14 13.13 33.25 33.27
CA LEU A 14 14.02 32.59 32.32
C LEU A 14 13.40 32.06 31.01
N VAL A 15 13.52 32.93 30.00
CA VAL A 15 13.61 32.58 28.58
C VAL A 15 14.70 31.52 28.40
N PHE A 16 14.32 30.27 28.16
CA PHE A 16 15.22 29.28 27.55
C PHE A 16 15.07 29.36 26.03
N LEU A 17 15.83 30.28 25.44
CA LEU A 17 16.30 30.17 24.06
C LEU A 17 17.25 28.96 24.01
N THR A 18 16.75 27.78 23.64
CA THR A 18 17.61 26.69 23.19
C THR A 18 17.65 26.70 21.67
N ALA A 19 18.84 27.01 21.18
CA ALA A 19 19.21 27.08 19.78
C ALA A 19 19.23 25.69 19.13
N CYS A 20 18.97 25.67 17.83
CA CYS A 20 18.91 24.52 16.94
C CYS A 20 20.21 23.70 16.90
N ALA A 21 20.12 22.37 16.83
CA ALA A 21 21.07 21.52 16.11
C ALA A 21 20.50 20.10 15.84
N GLY A 22 20.45 19.73 14.55
CA GLY A 22 20.67 18.36 14.02
C GLY A 22 19.78 17.22 14.53
N SER A 23 18.83 16.75 13.72
CA SER A 23 19.04 15.66 12.76
C SER A 23 18.83 14.26 13.35
N GLY A 24 17.56 13.88 13.48
CA GLY A 24 17.14 12.52 13.19
C GLY A 24 16.20 12.58 11.98
N PRO A 25 16.26 11.65 11.00
CA PRO A 25 15.09 11.42 10.16
C PRO A 25 13.89 11.12 11.07
N PRO A 26 12.63 11.38 10.65
CA PRO A 26 11.52 10.74 11.32
C PRO A 26 11.80 9.24 11.29
N VAL A 27 12.12 8.67 12.45
CA VAL A 27 12.11 7.23 12.63
C VAL A 27 10.65 6.89 12.41
N PHE A 28 10.34 6.34 11.24
CA PHE A 28 9.09 5.65 11.04
C PHE A 28 9.13 4.49 12.03
N ASP A 29 8.65 4.75 13.25
CA ASP A 29 8.40 3.74 14.27
C ASP A 29 7.32 2.81 13.71
N ARG A 30 7.76 1.83 12.95
CA ARG A 30 6.96 0.73 12.45
C ARG A 30 6.94 -0.35 13.54
N GLU A 31 6.43 0.01 14.70
CA GLU A 31 5.98 -0.88 15.79
C GLU A 31 4.45 -0.97 15.69
N CYS A 32 3.77 -2.09 15.46
CA CYS A 32 4.16 -3.48 15.33
C CYS A 32 3.44 -4.01 14.09
N GLN A 33 4.16 -4.27 13.00
CA GLN A 33 3.62 -5.24 12.05
C GLN A 33 3.87 -6.62 12.68
N GLU A 34 2.95 -7.00 13.57
CA GLU A 34 2.90 -8.29 14.24
C GLU A 34 2.71 -9.39 13.20
N ASP A 35 3.85 -9.79 12.67
CA ASP A 35 4.20 -11.14 12.29
C ASP A 35 3.86 -12.11 13.43
N CYS A 36 2.76 -12.85 13.26
CA CYS A 36 2.71 -14.24 13.75
C CYS A 36 2.62 -15.25 12.58
N MET A 37 2.59 -14.76 11.35
CA MET A 37 2.79 -15.57 10.16
C MET A 37 3.62 -14.73 9.21
N GLN A 38 4.89 -15.09 9.08
CA GLN A 38 5.74 -14.56 8.03
C GLN A 38 5.01 -14.84 6.73
N LEU A 39 4.48 -13.79 6.10
CA LEU A 39 3.85 -13.93 4.79
C LEU A 39 4.89 -14.57 3.87
N ARG A 40 4.44 -15.58 3.12
CA ARG A 40 5.29 -16.28 2.16
C ARG A 40 5.84 -15.29 1.15
N ASP A 41 7.05 -15.49 0.64
CA ASP A 41 7.64 -14.62 -0.40
C ASP A 41 6.63 -14.37 -1.52
N ILE A 42 6.30 -13.10 -1.75
CA ILE A 42 5.29 -12.71 -2.73
C ILE A 42 5.62 -13.17 -4.15
N ASN A 43 6.89 -13.34 -4.50
CA ASN A 43 7.24 -13.89 -5.81
C ASN A 43 6.89 -15.38 -5.92
N ALA A 44 6.99 -16.13 -4.82
CA ALA A 44 6.51 -17.50 -4.76
C ALA A 44 4.97 -17.54 -4.81
N VAL A 45 4.29 -16.61 -4.13
CA VAL A 45 2.83 -16.43 -4.24
C VAL A 45 2.43 -16.12 -5.67
N LEU A 46 3.09 -15.16 -6.33
CA LEU A 46 2.85 -14.84 -7.74
C LEU A 46 3.05 -16.08 -8.61
N ASN A 47 4.16 -16.80 -8.46
CA ASN A 47 4.49 -17.96 -9.29
C ASN A 47 3.42 -19.06 -9.20
N ASP A 48 2.91 -19.32 -7.99
CA ASP A 48 1.97 -20.43 -7.76
C ASP A 48 0.53 -20.06 -8.15
N HIS A 49 0.14 -18.80 -8.03
CA HIS A 49 -1.23 -18.34 -8.29
C HIS A 49 -1.44 -17.67 -9.66
N ALA A 50 -0.37 -17.22 -10.32
CA ALA A 50 -0.46 -16.59 -11.63
C ALA A 50 -1.15 -17.47 -12.70
N PRO A 51 -0.90 -18.80 -12.79
CA PRO A 51 -1.58 -19.64 -13.78
C PRO A 51 -3.11 -19.60 -13.65
N ASP A 52 -3.62 -19.66 -12.42
CA ASP A 52 -5.07 -19.67 -12.15
C ASP A 52 -5.69 -18.30 -12.45
N LEU A 53 -5.01 -17.21 -12.09
CA LEU A 53 -5.45 -15.85 -12.43
C LEU A 53 -5.42 -15.61 -13.95
N MET A 54 -4.39 -16.08 -14.65
CA MET A 54 -4.25 -15.96 -16.11
C MET A 54 -5.24 -16.84 -16.87
N ALA A 55 -5.82 -17.87 -16.23
CA ALA A 55 -6.89 -18.69 -16.82
C ALA A 55 -8.24 -17.94 -16.86
N LEU A 56 -8.39 -16.84 -16.10
CA LEU A 56 -9.60 -16.04 -16.12
C LEU A 56 -9.72 -15.25 -17.43
N PRO A 57 -10.87 -15.33 -18.14
CA PRO A 57 -11.06 -14.57 -19.37
C PRO A 57 -10.91 -13.06 -19.14
N GLY A 58 -10.06 -12.42 -19.95
CA GLY A 58 -9.82 -10.98 -19.90
C GLY A 58 -8.62 -10.55 -19.04
N VAL A 59 -7.97 -11.48 -18.32
CA VAL A 59 -6.68 -11.24 -17.67
C VAL A 59 -5.56 -11.36 -18.70
N VAL A 60 -4.65 -10.38 -18.75
CA VAL A 60 -3.52 -10.33 -19.70
C VAL A 60 -2.16 -10.38 -19.03
N GLY A 61 -2.12 -10.21 -17.71
CA GLY A 61 -0.88 -10.27 -16.94
C GLY A 61 -1.12 -10.19 -15.45
N VAL A 62 -0.17 -10.69 -14.67
CA VAL A 62 -0.12 -10.55 -13.21
C VAL A 62 1.31 -10.22 -12.80
N TYR A 63 1.49 -9.29 -11.87
CA TYR A 63 2.82 -8.90 -11.41
C TYR A 63 2.79 -8.35 -9.98
N VAL A 64 3.97 -8.23 -9.37
CA VAL A 64 4.14 -7.60 -8.05
C VAL A 64 4.28 -6.09 -8.21
N GLY A 65 3.49 -5.34 -7.45
CA GLY A 65 3.55 -3.88 -7.42
C GLY A 65 3.44 -3.32 -6.02
N LEU A 66 3.33 -2.01 -5.93
CA LEU A 66 3.05 -1.28 -4.70
C LEU A 66 1.64 -0.70 -4.77
N VAL A 67 0.94 -0.69 -3.63
CA VAL A 67 -0.27 0.10 -3.47
C VAL A 67 0.14 1.57 -3.43
N ALA A 68 -0.58 2.42 -4.16
CA ALA A 68 -0.43 3.88 -4.07
C ALA A 68 -1.10 4.39 -2.78
N ASP A 69 -0.56 3.98 -1.63
CA ASP A 69 -0.87 4.49 -0.30
C ASP A 69 0.39 5.04 0.37
N ASP A 70 0.22 5.72 1.51
CA ASP A 70 1.34 6.36 2.22
C ASP A 70 2.39 5.36 2.73
N ASP A 71 2.02 4.07 2.84
CA ASP A 71 2.85 3.00 3.40
C ASP A 71 3.53 2.12 2.33
N GLU A 72 3.31 2.40 1.04
CA GLU A 72 3.85 1.69 -0.13
C GLU A 72 3.79 0.15 0.04
N ARG A 73 2.61 -0.37 0.38
CA ARG A 73 2.47 -1.81 0.67
C ARG A 73 2.60 -2.65 -0.60
N ILE A 74 3.29 -3.79 -0.49
CA ILE A 74 3.45 -4.72 -1.62
C ILE A 74 2.11 -5.41 -1.93
N CYS A 75 1.77 -5.52 -3.21
CA CYS A 75 0.53 -6.12 -3.70
C CYS A 75 0.75 -6.96 -4.96
N LEU A 76 -0.26 -7.77 -5.30
CA LEU A 76 -0.38 -8.39 -6.61
C LEU A 76 -1.26 -7.52 -7.49
N ARG A 77 -0.81 -7.16 -8.68
CA ARG A 77 -1.57 -6.41 -9.68
C ARG A 77 -1.99 -7.34 -10.81
N VAL A 78 -3.28 -7.32 -11.16
CA VAL A 78 -3.87 -8.10 -12.24
C VAL A 78 -4.21 -7.15 -13.38
N MET A 79 -3.49 -7.27 -14.50
CA MET A 79 -3.74 -6.52 -15.72
C MET A 79 -4.91 -7.15 -16.47
N VAL A 80 -5.91 -6.35 -16.80
CA VAL A 80 -7.11 -6.79 -17.51
C VAL A 80 -7.38 -5.93 -18.74
N VAL A 81 -7.98 -6.53 -19.77
CA VAL A 81 -8.43 -5.79 -20.96
C VAL A 81 -9.50 -4.77 -20.58
N GLU A 82 -10.45 -5.18 -19.77
CA GLU A 82 -11.55 -4.35 -19.27
C GLU A 82 -11.98 -4.81 -17.87
N ALA A 83 -12.54 -3.90 -17.08
CA ALA A 83 -13.01 -4.21 -15.73
C ALA A 83 -14.51 -4.55 -15.71
N SER A 84 -14.87 -5.74 -16.18
CA SER A 84 -16.25 -6.24 -16.10
C SER A 84 -16.65 -6.59 -14.66
N ALA A 85 -17.95 -6.54 -14.36
CA ALA A 85 -18.46 -6.90 -13.03
C ALA A 85 -18.22 -8.40 -12.71
N GLU A 86 -18.31 -9.25 -13.73
CA GLU A 86 -18.04 -10.69 -13.63
C GLU A 86 -16.58 -10.94 -13.26
N LEU A 87 -15.63 -10.28 -13.93
CA LEU A 87 -14.21 -10.46 -13.68
C LEU A 87 -13.82 -9.96 -12.29
N ARG A 88 -14.38 -8.84 -11.84
CA ARG A 88 -14.19 -8.32 -10.47
C ARG A 88 -14.71 -9.28 -9.39
N ALA A 89 -15.74 -10.06 -9.69
CA ALA A 89 -16.28 -11.04 -8.75
C ALA A 89 -15.43 -12.33 -8.71
N LEU A 90 -14.74 -12.65 -9.80
CA LEU A 90 -13.87 -13.83 -9.90
C LEU A 90 -12.48 -13.59 -9.29
N ILE A 91 -11.95 -12.37 -9.39
CA ILE A 91 -10.63 -12.04 -8.84
C ILE A 91 -10.76 -11.86 -7.32
N PRO A 92 -10.05 -12.68 -6.51
CA PRO A 92 -10.09 -12.52 -5.06
C PRO A 92 -9.44 -11.19 -4.67
N PRO A 93 -9.98 -10.46 -3.68
CA PRO A 93 -9.40 -9.19 -3.23
C PRO A 93 -8.07 -9.35 -2.48
N THR A 94 -7.77 -10.58 -2.02
CA THR A 94 -6.55 -10.93 -1.31
C THR A 94 -6.07 -12.33 -1.67
N LEU A 95 -4.76 -12.54 -1.76
CA LEU A 95 -4.11 -13.84 -1.94
C LEU A 95 -3.04 -14.01 -0.89
N GLU A 96 -3.20 -15.01 0.00
CA GLU A 96 -2.25 -15.32 1.08
C GLU A 96 -1.88 -14.09 1.94
N GLY A 97 -2.82 -13.18 2.16
CA GLY A 97 -2.61 -11.96 2.93
C GLY A 97 -2.10 -10.77 2.11
N TYR A 98 -1.72 -10.95 0.84
CA TYR A 98 -1.40 -9.85 -0.06
C TYR A 98 -2.66 -9.27 -0.71
N PRO A 99 -2.82 -7.94 -0.78
CA PRO A 99 -3.90 -7.33 -1.53
C PRO A 99 -3.73 -7.59 -3.03
N VAL A 100 -4.85 -7.79 -3.71
CA VAL A 100 -4.90 -7.97 -5.17
C VAL A 100 -5.63 -6.77 -5.78
N LEU A 101 -4.97 -6.06 -6.68
CA LEU A 101 -5.49 -4.87 -7.33
C LEU A 101 -5.68 -5.09 -8.82
N ILE A 102 -6.81 -4.64 -9.37
CA ILE A 102 -7.10 -4.72 -10.79
C ILE A 102 -6.55 -3.47 -11.49
N GLU A 103 -5.81 -3.68 -12.57
CA GLU A 103 -5.31 -2.65 -13.47
C GLU A 103 -5.90 -2.82 -14.87
N VAL A 104 -6.63 -1.82 -15.36
CA VAL A 104 -7.17 -1.86 -16.72
C VAL A 104 -6.11 -1.34 -17.68
N THR A 105 -5.63 -2.21 -18.57
CA THR A 105 -4.57 -1.89 -19.54
C THR A 105 -5.09 -1.80 -20.97
N GLY A 106 -6.30 -2.28 -21.21
CA GLY A 106 -6.79 -2.50 -22.56
C GLY A 106 -6.09 -3.67 -23.24
N MET A 107 -6.26 -3.77 -24.56
CA MET A 107 -5.63 -4.80 -25.37
C MET A 107 -4.15 -4.47 -25.61
N ILE A 108 -3.25 -5.32 -25.11
CA ILE A 108 -1.83 -5.24 -25.39
C ILE A 108 -1.59 -5.66 -26.85
N ARG A 109 -0.92 -4.80 -27.63
CA ARG A 109 -0.58 -5.04 -29.04
C ARG A 109 0.92 -4.84 -29.26
N PRO A 110 1.52 -5.53 -30.25
CA PRO A 110 2.88 -5.24 -30.66
C PRO A 110 3.04 -3.75 -31.03
N LEU A 111 4.20 -3.18 -30.69
CA LEU A 111 4.58 -1.88 -31.21
C LEU A 111 4.86 -2.04 -32.71
N SER A 112 4.17 -1.26 -33.55
CA SER A 112 4.45 -1.23 -34.99
C SER A 112 5.77 -0.50 -35.24
N ASP A 113 6.63 -1.08 -36.08
CA ASP A 113 7.88 -0.47 -36.57
C ASP A 113 7.63 0.70 -37.54
#